data_AF-A0A6C0BG95-F1
#
_entry.id   AF-A0A6C0BG95-F1
#
_cell.length_a   1.000
_cell.length_b   1.000
_cell.length_c   1.000
_cell.angle_alpha   90.00
_cell.angle_beta   90.00
_cell.angle_gamma   90.00
#
_symmetry.space_group_name_H-M   'P 1'
#
loop_
_entity.id
_entity.type
_entity.pdbx_description
1 polymer ?
#
loop_
_entity_poly.entity_id
_entity_poly.type
_entity_poly.pdbx_seq_one_letter_code
_entity_poly.pdbx_strand_id
1 'polypeptide(L)'
;MSILINSTLDTIKHEFLHPAPKWTFSRMMEEKESEYLRKECHTDSEFDPHNRRKALYNNMVEGISTLVKATCAYGQVIVIFEDPKQADDIPWGLWGRILRMYTENGHPPFTVFFLANTHLRTFPSGTKAITATNINGGYTYPCNRETIVIYRAEDATRVLLHELMHSCCLDNHDNGIDRVEAETEAWAELVYIAILSQGKKKEFDELLRLQSEWMRQQNRKVKEHMRQPESMEFPWRYTIGKEDMWRKWNILCELRRPFVSVGNSLRLTCPPSTVLKTRFQVRKESTIL
;
A
#
# COMPACT_ATOMS: atom_id res chain seq x y z
N MET A 1 -2.85 -5.59 -27.14
CA MET A 1 -2.40 -5.11 -25.81
C MET A 1 -3.48 -4.17 -25.29
N SER A 2 -3.92 -4.34 -24.04
CA SER A 2 -5.07 -3.60 -23.52
C SER A 2 -4.82 -2.07 -23.52
N ILE A 3 -5.81 -1.28 -23.96
CA ILE A 3 -5.79 0.20 -23.91
C ILE A 3 -5.45 0.66 -22.50
N LEU A 4 -6.00 -0.03 -21.49
CA LEU A 4 -5.73 0.17 -20.07
C LEU A 4 -4.23 0.22 -19.76
N ILE A 5 -3.49 -0.82 -20.15
CA ILE A 5 -2.06 -0.94 -19.86
C ILE A 5 -1.28 0.19 -20.52
N ASN A 6 -1.59 0.51 -21.78
CA ASN A 6 -0.87 1.55 -22.51
C ASN A 6 -1.10 2.92 -21.84
N SER A 7 -2.35 3.27 -21.54
CA SER A 7 -2.67 4.52 -20.86
C SER A 7 -2.00 4.61 -19.49
N THR A 8 -2.01 3.54 -18.69
CA THR A 8 -1.31 3.52 -17.41
C THR A 8 0.19 3.74 -17.59
N LEU A 9 0.83 3.01 -18.51
CA LEU A 9 2.28 3.12 -18.73
C LEU A 9 2.68 4.50 -19.26
N ASP A 10 1.91 5.09 -20.16
CA ASP A 10 2.18 6.42 -20.69
C ASP A 10 2.07 7.50 -19.60
N THR A 11 1.04 7.42 -18.74
CA THR A 11 0.91 8.29 -17.57
C THR A 11 2.11 8.18 -16.64
N ILE A 12 2.52 6.96 -16.28
CA ILE A 12 3.68 6.76 -15.41
C ILE A 12 4.96 7.26 -16.09
N LYS A 13 5.16 6.94 -17.37
CA LYS A 13 6.33 7.38 -18.12
C LYS A 13 6.45 8.90 -18.12
N HIS A 14 5.34 9.61 -18.34
CA HIS A 14 5.30 11.07 -18.30
C HIS A 14 5.64 11.61 -16.91
N GLU A 15 5.06 11.04 -15.85
CA GLU A 15 5.38 11.42 -14.47
C GLU A 15 6.89 11.30 -14.18
N PHE A 16 7.54 10.23 -14.63
CA PHE A 16 8.98 10.04 -14.44
C PHE A 16 9.89 10.99 -15.28
N LEU A 17 9.34 11.77 -16.23
CA LEU A 17 10.08 12.85 -16.90
C LEU A 17 10.28 14.06 -15.99
N HIS A 18 9.40 14.26 -15.01
CA HIS A 18 9.53 15.35 -14.03
C HIS A 18 10.52 14.99 -12.93
N PRO A 19 11.23 15.96 -12.33
CA PRO A 19 12.01 15.70 -11.13
C PRO A 19 11.11 15.22 -9.98
N ALA A 20 11.68 14.37 -9.11
CA ALA A 20 10.98 13.95 -7.90
C ALA A 20 10.76 15.16 -6.98
N PRO A 21 9.62 15.25 -6.27
CA PRO A 21 9.39 16.33 -5.31
C PRO A 21 10.44 16.35 -4.21
N LYS A 22 10.82 17.55 -3.79
CA LYS A 22 11.78 17.75 -2.69
C LYS A 22 11.05 17.77 -1.36
N TRP A 23 11.63 17.09 -0.37
CA TRP A 23 11.11 17.00 0.98
C TRP A 23 11.90 17.87 1.95
N THR A 24 11.19 18.50 2.88
CA THR A 24 11.74 19.14 4.07
C THR A 24 11.39 18.30 5.29
N PHE A 25 12.36 18.08 6.18
CA PHE A 25 12.20 17.21 7.34
C PHE A 25 12.20 18.01 8.64
N SER A 26 11.32 17.64 9.56
CA SER A 26 11.19 18.18 10.90
C SER A 26 10.94 17.04 11.90
N ARG A 27 11.25 17.27 13.18
CA ARG A 27 10.90 16.36 14.28
C ARG A 27 9.71 16.88 15.10
N MET A 28 9.06 17.95 14.64
CA MET A 28 7.95 18.59 15.34
C MET A 28 6.66 18.41 14.54
N MET A 29 5.58 18.06 15.24
CA MET A 29 4.20 18.11 14.76
C MET A 29 3.53 19.39 15.23
N GLU A 30 2.57 19.87 14.46
CA GLU A 30 1.65 20.92 14.91
C GLU A 30 0.67 20.34 15.95
N GLU A 31 0.13 21.19 16.83
CA GLU A 31 -0.78 20.77 17.90
C GLU A 31 -2.00 20.02 17.36
N LYS A 32 -2.62 20.52 16.28
CA LYS A 32 -3.75 19.87 15.60
C LYS A 32 -3.41 18.45 15.11
N GLU A 33 -2.18 18.25 14.62
CA GLU A 33 -1.71 16.97 14.08
C GLU A 33 -1.46 15.98 15.20
N SER A 34 -0.86 16.46 16.29
CA SER A 34 -0.65 15.69 17.51
C SER A 34 -1.97 15.29 18.15
N GLU A 35 -2.95 16.18 18.23
CA GLU A 35 -4.26 15.88 18.79
C GLU A 35 -5.00 14.85 17.94
N TYR A 36 -4.99 15.03 16.61
CA TYR A 36 -5.56 14.09 15.67
C TYR A 36 -4.95 12.69 15.83
N LEU A 37 -3.62 12.59 15.75
CA LEU A 37 -2.91 11.33 15.83
C LEU A 37 -3.13 10.63 17.18
N ARG A 38 -3.14 11.39 18.27
CA ARG A 38 -3.47 10.88 19.62
C ARG A 38 -4.86 10.26 19.63
N LYS A 39 -5.87 10.99 19.13
CA LYS A 39 -7.25 10.52 19.08
C LYS A 39 -7.37 9.25 18.23
N GLU A 40 -6.79 9.25 17.04
CA GLU A 40 -6.80 8.10 16.14
C GLU A 40 -6.20 6.86 16.82
N CYS A 41 -5.00 6.99 17.41
CA CYS A 41 -4.30 5.87 18.02
C CYS A 41 -4.97 5.35 19.30
N HIS A 42 -5.78 6.15 19.98
CA HIS A 42 -6.50 5.76 21.20
C HIS A 42 -7.94 5.28 20.95
N THR A 43 -8.44 5.46 19.74
CA THR A 43 -9.76 4.97 19.34
C THR A 43 -9.64 3.52 18.88
N ASP A 44 -10.45 2.65 19.47
CA ASP A 44 -10.54 1.24 19.06
C ASP A 44 -10.91 1.15 17.57
N SER A 45 -10.24 0.25 16.85
CA SER A 45 -10.43 0.07 15.42
C SER A 45 -10.53 -1.40 15.08
N GLU A 46 -11.57 -1.77 14.34
CA GLU A 46 -11.72 -3.13 13.78
C GLU A 46 -10.55 -3.51 12.84
N PHE A 47 -9.84 -2.51 12.32
CA PHE A 47 -8.69 -2.66 11.45
C PHE A 47 -7.38 -2.95 12.21
N ASP A 48 -7.29 -2.56 13.49
CA ASP A 48 -6.12 -2.77 14.35
C ASP A 48 -6.51 -3.39 15.70
N PRO A 49 -7.00 -4.65 15.71
CA PRO A 49 -7.50 -5.31 16.92
C PRO A 49 -6.41 -5.59 17.97
N HIS A 50 -5.13 -5.44 17.61
CA HIS A 50 -4.01 -5.57 18.54
C HIS A 50 -3.47 -4.23 19.05
N ASN A 51 -4.15 -3.12 18.75
CA ASN A 51 -3.79 -1.78 19.23
C ASN A 51 -2.33 -1.40 18.94
N ARG A 52 -1.80 -1.82 17.79
CA ARG A 52 -0.43 -1.53 17.37
C ARG A 52 -0.21 -0.04 17.18
N ARG A 53 -1.23 0.68 16.69
CA ARG A 53 -1.20 2.14 16.55
C ARG A 53 -0.99 2.80 17.92
N LYS A 54 -1.77 2.38 18.92
CA LYS A 54 -1.65 2.85 20.31
C LYS A 54 -0.27 2.56 20.89
N ALA A 55 0.22 1.33 20.72
CA ALA A 55 1.53 0.93 21.23
C ALA A 55 2.65 1.79 20.64
N LEU A 56 2.66 1.99 19.31
CA LEU A 56 3.71 2.77 18.65
C LEU A 56 3.61 4.27 18.99
N TYR A 57 2.40 4.81 19.14
CA TYR A 57 2.19 6.17 19.63
C TYR A 57 2.73 6.36 21.06
N ASN A 58 2.44 5.42 21.97
CA ASN A 58 2.94 5.49 23.34
C ASN A 58 4.48 5.40 23.37
N ASN A 59 5.08 4.51 22.59
CA ASN A 59 6.54 4.43 22.45
C ASN A 59 7.14 5.75 21.94
N MET A 60 6.46 6.48 21.06
CA MET A 60 6.90 7.80 20.61
C MET A 60 6.85 8.81 21.76
N VAL A 61 5.76 8.84 22.53
CA VAL A 61 5.61 9.73 23.70
C VAL A 61 6.69 9.45 24.75
N GLU A 62 7.06 8.19 24.93
CA GLU A 62 8.12 7.74 25.84
C GLU A 62 9.54 7.95 25.28
N GLY A 63 9.69 8.42 24.03
CA GLY A 63 10.98 8.65 23.38
C GLY A 63 11.68 7.39 22.88
N ILE A 64 10.99 6.25 22.83
CA ILE A 64 11.48 4.97 22.30
C ILE A 64 11.40 4.97 20.77
N SER A 65 10.27 5.41 20.22
CA SER A 65 10.04 5.49 18.77
C SER A 65 10.34 6.89 18.23
N THR A 66 10.82 6.97 16.99
CA THR A 66 11.24 8.24 16.38
C THR A 66 10.15 8.84 15.51
N LEU A 67 9.80 10.09 15.78
CA LEU A 67 8.90 10.89 14.95
C LEU A 67 9.67 11.67 13.87
N VAL A 68 9.17 11.63 12.63
CA VAL A 68 9.61 12.48 11.54
C VAL A 68 8.40 13.04 10.80
N LYS A 69 8.35 14.36 10.64
CA LYS A 69 7.44 15.06 9.74
C LYS A 69 8.21 15.40 8.46
N ALA A 70 7.77 14.88 7.32
CA ALA A 70 8.29 15.23 6.01
C ALA A 70 7.22 16.00 5.24
N THR A 71 7.57 17.12 4.63
CA THR A 71 6.63 17.95 3.85
C THR A 71 7.18 18.23 2.45
N CYS A 72 6.31 18.21 1.45
CA CYS A 72 6.59 18.65 0.08
C CYS A 72 5.38 19.44 -0.46
N ALA A 73 5.45 19.92 -1.71
CA ALA A 73 4.37 20.71 -2.32
C ALA A 73 3.03 19.97 -2.46
N TYR A 74 3.04 18.63 -2.44
CA TYR A 74 1.86 17.79 -2.70
C TYR A 74 1.27 17.18 -1.42
N GLY A 75 1.93 17.36 -0.28
CA GLY A 75 1.46 16.84 0.98
C GLY A 75 2.54 16.69 2.03
N GLN A 76 2.14 16.11 3.15
CA GLN A 76 2.98 15.80 4.28
C GLN A 76 2.80 14.36 4.74
N VAL A 77 3.88 13.80 5.27
CA VAL A 77 3.91 12.48 5.88
C VAL A 77 4.44 12.63 7.30
N ILE A 78 3.61 12.28 8.27
CA ILE A 78 3.94 12.26 9.68
C ILE A 78 4.19 10.80 10.04
N VAL A 79 5.46 10.45 10.25
CA VAL A 79 5.89 9.06 10.43
C VAL A 79 6.35 8.84 11.86
N ILE A 80 5.88 7.76 12.48
CA ILE A 80 6.44 7.19 13.70
C ILE A 80 7.15 5.89 13.34
N PHE A 81 8.46 5.84 13.56
CA PHE A 81 9.29 4.67 13.30
C PHE A 81 9.45 3.80 14.54
N GLU A 82 9.28 2.48 14.36
CA GLU A 82 9.60 1.48 15.38
C GLU A 82 11.12 1.30 15.51
N ASP A 83 11.84 1.32 14.39
CA ASP A 83 13.30 1.37 14.31
C ASP A 83 13.72 2.61 13.49
N PRO A 84 14.57 3.51 14.01
CA PRO A 84 15.05 4.69 13.28
C PRO A 84 15.61 4.40 11.88
N LYS A 85 16.16 3.20 11.64
CA LYS A 85 16.68 2.80 10.32
C LYS A 85 15.60 2.68 9.25
N GLN A 86 14.33 2.57 9.64
CA GLN A 86 13.20 2.58 8.71
C GLN A 86 13.07 3.91 7.93
N ALA A 87 13.70 4.99 8.40
CA ALA A 87 13.78 6.23 7.65
C ALA A 87 14.43 6.04 6.27
N ASP A 88 15.37 5.09 6.14
CA ASP A 88 16.05 4.72 4.90
C ASP A 88 15.25 3.70 4.06
N ASP A 89 14.10 3.25 4.54
CA ASP A 89 13.21 2.32 3.82
C ASP A 89 12.09 3.03 3.07
N ILE A 90 11.84 4.31 3.35
CA ILE A 90 10.81 5.09 2.66
C ILE A 90 11.40 5.61 1.34
N PRO A 91 10.83 5.24 0.18
CA PRO A 91 11.27 5.78 -1.10
C PRO A 91 10.69 7.20 -1.27
N TRP A 92 11.21 8.19 -0.52
CA TRP A 92 10.67 9.55 -0.44
C TRP A 92 10.41 10.19 -1.80
N GLY A 93 11.36 10.06 -2.72
CA GLY A 93 11.21 10.56 -4.08
C GLY A 93 10.00 9.93 -4.78
N LEU A 94 9.74 8.65 -4.57
CA LEU A 94 8.60 7.94 -5.13
C LEU A 94 7.28 8.34 -4.47
N TRP A 95 7.22 8.41 -3.13
CA TRP A 95 6.02 8.83 -2.43
C TRP A 95 5.60 10.25 -2.82
N GLY A 96 6.56 11.16 -3.03
CA GLY A 96 6.27 12.49 -3.55
C GLY A 96 5.62 12.45 -4.94
N ARG A 97 6.11 11.59 -5.84
CA ARG A 97 5.50 11.39 -7.18
C ARG A 97 4.09 10.84 -7.07
N ILE A 98 3.88 9.85 -6.21
CA ILE A 98 2.56 9.28 -5.95
C ILE A 98 1.60 10.38 -5.48
N LEU A 99 1.96 11.18 -4.47
CA LEU A 99 1.12 12.30 -4.02
C LEU A 99 0.84 13.31 -5.14
N ARG A 100 1.84 13.63 -5.97
CA ARG A 100 1.67 14.52 -7.12
C ARG A 100 0.65 13.99 -8.13
N MET A 101 0.70 12.70 -8.44
CA MET A 101 -0.20 12.06 -9.41
C MET A 101 -1.68 12.15 -9.01
N TYR A 102 -1.97 12.20 -7.70
CA TYR A 102 -3.34 12.28 -7.16
C TYR A 102 -3.73 13.72 -6.75
N THR A 103 -2.83 14.68 -6.89
CA THR A 103 -3.13 16.09 -6.57
C THR A 103 -3.98 16.70 -7.67
N GLU A 104 -5.00 17.46 -7.28
CA GLU A 104 -5.87 18.19 -8.20
C GLU A 104 -5.87 19.68 -7.85
N ASN A 105 -6.02 20.53 -8.86
CA ASN A 105 -6.05 21.97 -8.66
C ASN A 105 -7.25 22.38 -7.77
N GLY A 106 -6.99 23.25 -6.79
CA GLY A 106 -8.03 23.75 -5.89
C GLY A 106 -8.29 22.88 -4.66
N HIS A 107 -7.61 21.73 -4.53
CA HIS A 107 -7.69 20.88 -3.34
C HIS A 107 -6.47 21.05 -2.42
N PRO A 108 -6.64 20.86 -1.09
CA PRO A 108 -5.53 20.92 -0.16
C PRO A 108 -4.52 19.77 -0.38
N PRO A 109 -3.23 19.97 -0.01
CA PRO A 109 -2.24 18.90 0.00
C PRO A 109 -2.62 17.75 0.95
N PHE A 110 -2.19 16.53 0.62
CA PHE A 110 -2.51 15.34 1.41
C PHE A 110 -1.82 15.34 2.79
N THR A 111 -2.46 14.74 3.79
CA THR A 111 -1.82 14.41 5.07
C THR A 111 -1.85 12.90 5.30
N VAL A 112 -0.65 12.30 5.38
CA VAL A 112 -0.46 10.87 5.63
C VAL A 112 0.13 10.67 7.03
N PHE A 113 -0.56 9.91 7.87
CA PHE A 113 -0.06 9.42 9.15
C PHE A 113 0.46 8.01 8.96
N PHE A 114 1.76 7.79 9.14
CA PHE A 114 2.41 6.51 8.94
C PHE A 114 3.02 5.97 10.24
N LEU A 115 2.36 5.00 10.86
CA LEU A 115 2.86 4.27 12.01
C LEU A 115 3.61 3.04 11.49
N ALA A 116 4.93 3.10 11.34
CA ALA A 116 5.72 2.12 10.62
C ALA A 116 5.96 0.81 11.42
N ASN A 117 4.90 0.13 11.89
CA ASN A 117 5.01 -1.13 12.61
C ASN A 117 5.60 -2.24 11.71
N THR A 118 6.63 -2.93 12.17
CA THR A 118 7.41 -3.90 11.39
C THR A 118 6.78 -5.28 11.26
N HIS A 119 5.62 -5.51 11.87
CA HIS A 119 4.99 -6.81 11.82
C HIS A 119 4.50 -7.18 10.42
N LEU A 120 4.90 -8.36 9.98
CA LEU A 120 4.66 -8.85 8.63
C LEU A 120 3.26 -9.45 8.47
N ARG A 121 2.69 -9.33 7.27
CA ARG A 121 1.49 -10.08 6.88
C ARG A 121 1.86 -11.55 6.76
N THR A 122 1.27 -12.36 7.62
CA THR A 122 1.48 -13.80 7.63
C THR A 122 0.15 -14.53 7.70
N PHE A 123 0.10 -15.68 7.04
CA PHE A 123 -1.04 -16.57 7.19
C PHE A 123 -1.17 -16.98 8.67
N PRO A 124 -2.40 -17.06 9.19
CA PRO A 124 -2.62 -17.56 10.53
C PRO A 124 -2.25 -19.05 10.60
N SER A 125 -1.96 -19.56 11.81
CA SER A 125 -1.58 -20.96 11.97
C SER A 125 -2.73 -21.93 11.67
N GLY A 126 -2.40 -23.06 11.04
CA GLY A 126 -3.36 -24.09 10.67
C GLY A 126 -4.38 -23.59 9.64
N THR A 127 -5.67 -23.87 9.86
CA THR A 127 -6.79 -23.47 8.99
C THR A 127 -7.61 -22.32 9.58
N LYS A 128 -7.03 -21.55 10.51
CA LYS A 128 -7.73 -20.40 11.12
C LYS A 128 -8.08 -19.36 10.06
N ALA A 129 -9.20 -18.68 10.24
CA ALA A 129 -9.64 -17.63 9.32
C ALA A 129 -8.64 -16.46 9.28
N ILE A 130 -8.45 -15.90 8.08
CA ILE A 130 -7.70 -14.67 7.87
C ILE A 130 -8.56 -13.49 8.33
N THR A 131 -8.01 -12.62 9.18
CA THR A 131 -8.70 -11.42 9.69
C THR A 131 -7.92 -10.15 9.36
N ALA A 132 -8.46 -8.99 9.75
CA ALA A 132 -7.79 -7.69 9.59
C ALA A 132 -6.37 -7.67 10.17
N THR A 133 -6.14 -8.36 11.29
CA THR A 133 -4.81 -8.57 11.87
C THR A 133 -3.79 -9.08 10.85
N ASN A 134 -4.19 -10.02 9.99
CA ASN A 134 -3.27 -10.69 9.10
C ASN A 134 -2.93 -9.84 7.89
N ILE A 135 -3.89 -9.10 7.32
CA ILE A 135 -3.80 -8.56 5.96
C ILE A 135 -3.82 -7.03 5.88
N ASN A 136 -4.51 -6.35 6.80
CA ASN A 136 -4.70 -4.92 6.70
C ASN A 136 -3.42 -4.14 7.09
N GLY A 137 -3.18 -3.00 6.45
CA GLY A 137 -2.07 -2.10 6.79
C GLY A 137 -2.40 -0.62 6.73
N GLY A 138 -3.64 -0.23 6.41
CA GLY A 138 -4.05 1.17 6.34
C GLY A 138 -5.56 1.34 6.34
N TYR A 139 -5.99 2.59 6.37
CA TYR A 139 -7.34 3.02 6.08
C TYR A 139 -7.36 4.53 5.79
N THR A 140 -8.40 4.98 5.12
CA THR A 140 -8.78 6.39 4.97
C THR A 140 -10.28 6.52 5.14
N TYR A 141 -10.76 7.74 5.27
CA TYR A 141 -12.18 8.02 5.13
C TYR A 141 -12.48 8.34 3.66
N PRO A 142 -13.56 7.79 3.09
CA PRO A 142 -13.91 8.05 1.69
C PRO A 142 -13.95 9.55 1.41
N CYS A 143 -13.36 9.97 0.28
CA CYS A 143 -13.36 11.36 -0.16
C CYS A 143 -12.66 12.35 0.79
N ASN A 144 -11.80 11.88 1.69
CA ASN A 144 -11.09 12.73 2.65
C ASN A 144 -9.58 12.75 2.39
N ARG A 145 -9.06 13.91 1.96
CA ARG A 145 -7.62 14.13 1.69
C ARG A 145 -6.77 14.46 2.91
N GLU A 146 -7.41 14.73 4.04
CA GLU A 146 -6.75 15.16 5.27
C GLU A 146 -6.40 14.00 6.19
N THR A 147 -6.92 12.79 5.90
CA THR A 147 -6.68 11.61 6.72
C THR A 147 -6.38 10.39 5.86
N ILE A 148 -5.10 10.07 5.69
CA ILE A 148 -4.66 8.73 5.26
C ILE A 148 -3.84 8.13 6.40
N VAL A 149 -4.26 6.99 6.92
CA VAL A 149 -3.55 6.29 8.01
C VAL A 149 -2.97 4.99 7.48
N ILE A 150 -1.65 4.85 7.55
CA ILE A 150 -0.94 3.61 7.26
C ILE A 150 -0.29 3.18 8.56
N TYR A 151 -0.50 1.95 9.01
CA TYR A 151 0.01 1.50 10.32
C TYR A 151 0.86 0.24 10.26
N ARG A 152 1.17 -0.25 9.06
CA ARG A 152 2.09 -1.36 8.84
C ARG A 152 3.15 -0.97 7.85
N ALA A 153 4.42 -1.22 8.17
CA ALA A 153 5.54 -0.89 7.31
C ALA A 153 5.50 -1.72 6.03
N GLU A 154 5.23 -3.03 6.11
CA GLU A 154 5.21 -3.87 4.92
C GLU A 154 4.16 -3.39 3.89
N ASP A 155 4.53 -3.33 2.61
CA ASP A 155 3.67 -2.92 1.49
C ASP A 155 3.13 -1.48 1.58
N ALA A 156 3.66 -0.64 2.46
CA ALA A 156 3.14 0.71 2.71
C ALA A 156 3.07 1.58 1.44
N THR A 157 3.97 1.41 0.47
CA THR A 157 3.90 2.14 -0.81
C THR A 157 2.67 1.75 -1.64
N ARG A 158 2.29 0.47 -1.65
CA ARG A 158 1.06 -0.01 -2.30
C ARG A 158 -0.18 0.42 -1.52
N VAL A 159 -0.12 0.37 -0.18
CA VAL A 159 -1.19 0.86 0.70
C VAL A 159 -1.45 2.35 0.42
N LEU A 160 -0.41 3.18 0.29
CA LEU A 160 -0.57 4.59 -0.05
C LEU A 160 -1.37 4.79 -1.35
N LEU A 161 -1.07 4.02 -2.40
CA LEU A 161 -1.82 4.09 -3.66
C LEU A 161 -3.30 3.74 -3.48
N HIS A 162 -3.59 2.67 -2.72
CA HIS A 162 -4.94 2.24 -2.42
C HIS A 162 -5.73 3.30 -1.63
N GLU A 163 -5.16 3.79 -0.53
CA GLU A 163 -5.83 4.82 0.28
C GLU A 163 -6.01 6.14 -0.46
N LEU A 164 -5.09 6.51 -1.37
CA LEU A 164 -5.26 7.69 -2.20
C LEU A 164 -6.44 7.57 -3.17
N MET A 165 -6.74 6.37 -3.68
CA MET A 165 -7.91 6.16 -4.53
C MET A 165 -9.21 6.40 -3.76
N HIS A 166 -9.31 5.85 -2.54
CA HIS A 166 -10.43 6.11 -1.63
C HIS A 166 -10.54 7.59 -1.25
N SER A 167 -9.41 8.22 -0.91
CA SER A 167 -9.32 9.62 -0.53
C SER A 167 -9.74 10.58 -1.67
N CYS A 168 -9.48 10.19 -2.92
CA CYS A 168 -9.86 10.97 -4.10
C CYS A 168 -11.24 10.61 -4.69
N CYS A 169 -12.07 9.84 -3.98
CA CYS A 169 -13.39 9.40 -4.48
C CYS A 169 -13.33 8.65 -5.82
N LEU A 170 -12.27 7.87 -6.07
CA LEU A 170 -12.16 7.10 -7.32
C LEU A 170 -12.94 5.78 -7.26
N ASP A 171 -13.57 5.50 -6.12
CA ASP A 171 -14.40 4.32 -5.91
C ASP A 171 -15.73 4.41 -6.66
N ASN A 172 -16.22 3.27 -7.12
CA ASN A 172 -17.60 3.15 -7.58
C ASN A 172 -18.52 2.81 -6.41
N HIS A 173 -19.08 3.83 -5.77
CA HIS A 173 -19.95 3.67 -4.59
C HIS A 173 -21.28 2.95 -4.85
N ASP A 174 -21.65 2.70 -6.12
CA ASP A 174 -22.83 1.87 -6.45
C ASP A 174 -22.57 0.38 -6.18
N ASN A 175 -21.31 -0.02 -6.02
CA ASN A 175 -20.91 -1.38 -5.68
C ASN A 175 -20.88 -1.60 -4.16
N GLY A 176 -21.16 -2.83 -3.71
CA GLY A 176 -20.93 -3.21 -2.31
C GLY A 176 -19.44 -3.14 -1.92
N ILE A 177 -19.17 -2.88 -0.63
CA ILE A 177 -17.82 -2.63 -0.08
C ILE A 177 -16.79 -3.64 -0.58
N ASP A 178 -17.09 -4.94 -0.55
CA ASP A 178 -16.12 -5.96 -0.96
C ASP A 178 -15.69 -5.82 -2.43
N ARG A 179 -16.60 -5.42 -3.32
CA ARG A 179 -16.28 -5.20 -4.75
C ARG A 179 -15.48 -3.91 -4.96
N VAL A 180 -15.80 -2.86 -4.20
CA VAL A 180 -15.05 -1.61 -4.22
C VAL A 180 -13.61 -1.89 -3.80
N GLU A 181 -13.41 -2.51 -2.63
CA GLU A 181 -12.09 -2.89 -2.12
C GLU A 181 -11.31 -3.75 -3.12
N ALA A 182 -11.96 -4.75 -3.73
CA ALA A 182 -11.33 -5.61 -4.73
C ALA A 182 -10.87 -4.86 -5.99
N GLU A 183 -11.68 -3.92 -6.47
CA GLU A 183 -11.33 -3.10 -7.63
C GLU A 183 -10.22 -2.09 -7.30
N THR A 184 -10.28 -1.46 -6.12
CA THR A 184 -9.26 -0.53 -5.65
C THR A 184 -7.92 -1.23 -5.41
N GLU A 185 -7.92 -2.44 -4.84
CA GLU A 185 -6.75 -3.31 -4.72
C GLU A 185 -6.15 -3.67 -6.09
N ALA A 186 -6.99 -4.05 -7.06
CA ALA A 186 -6.56 -4.38 -8.40
C ALA A 186 -5.89 -3.19 -9.12
N TRP A 187 -6.44 -1.99 -8.95
CA TRP A 187 -5.86 -0.76 -9.47
C TRP A 187 -4.56 -0.39 -8.76
N ALA A 188 -4.52 -0.47 -7.43
CA ALA A 188 -3.34 -0.13 -6.63
C ALA A 188 -2.14 -0.98 -7.06
N GLU A 189 -2.34 -2.29 -7.27
CA GLU A 189 -1.26 -3.17 -7.74
C GLU A 189 -0.85 -2.91 -9.18
N LEU A 190 -1.80 -2.63 -10.10
CA LEU A 190 -1.50 -2.30 -11.49
C LEU A 190 -0.66 -1.01 -11.59
N VAL A 191 -1.05 0.04 -10.86
CA VAL A 191 -0.33 1.30 -10.81
C VAL A 191 1.04 1.10 -10.14
N TYR A 192 1.10 0.30 -9.08
CA TYR A 192 2.35 -0.01 -8.39
C TYR A 192 3.38 -0.69 -9.30
N ILE A 193 3.00 -1.74 -10.05
CA ILE A 193 3.92 -2.39 -10.99
C ILE A 193 4.32 -1.46 -12.15
N ALA A 194 3.41 -0.57 -12.60
CA ALA A 194 3.72 0.44 -13.61
C ALA A 194 4.75 1.44 -13.09
N ILE A 195 4.59 1.92 -11.85
CA ILE A 195 5.54 2.78 -11.14
C ILE A 195 6.91 2.11 -11.00
N LEU A 196 6.96 0.86 -10.54
CA LEU A 196 8.22 0.14 -10.36
C LEU A 196 8.99 -0.02 -11.69
N SER A 197 8.27 -0.21 -12.79
CA SER A 197 8.82 -0.23 -14.15
C SER A 197 9.19 1.15 -14.70
N GLN A 198 8.80 2.23 -14.02
CA GLN A 198 8.90 3.62 -14.50
C GLN A 198 8.23 3.82 -15.88
N GLY A 199 7.13 3.10 -16.13
CA GLY A 199 6.43 3.10 -17.42
C GLY A 199 7.16 2.33 -18.54
N LYS A 200 8.28 1.66 -18.26
CA LYS A 200 9.03 0.91 -19.28
C LYS A 200 8.36 -0.44 -19.54
N LYS A 201 7.83 -0.59 -20.75
CA LYS A 201 7.02 -1.75 -21.13
C LYS A 201 7.66 -3.12 -20.85
N LYS A 202 8.92 -3.31 -21.21
CA LYS A 202 9.60 -4.60 -21.01
C LYS A 202 9.72 -4.97 -19.53
N GLU A 203 10.07 -4.00 -18.68
CA GLU A 203 10.17 -4.20 -17.23
C GLU A 203 8.77 -4.42 -16.61
N PHE A 204 7.77 -3.68 -17.07
CA PHE A 204 6.38 -3.85 -16.66
C PHE A 204 5.88 -5.26 -16.95
N ASP A 205 6.12 -5.79 -18.15
CA ASP A 205 5.63 -7.12 -18.53
C ASP A 205 6.25 -8.24 -17.68
N GLU A 206 7.47 -8.05 -17.20
CA GLU A 206 8.11 -8.96 -16.25
C GLU A 206 7.47 -8.87 -14.86
N LEU A 207 7.25 -7.65 -14.36
CA LEU A 207 6.61 -7.42 -13.07
C LEU A 207 5.15 -7.88 -13.05
N LEU A 208 4.41 -7.65 -14.13
CA LEU A 208 3.04 -8.12 -14.29
C LEU A 208 2.97 -9.65 -14.22
N ARG A 209 3.92 -10.35 -14.85
CA ARG A 209 4.03 -11.82 -14.78
C ARG A 209 4.33 -12.30 -13.36
N LEU A 210 5.30 -11.67 -12.69
CA LEU A 210 5.64 -11.99 -11.30
C LEU A 210 4.47 -11.77 -10.34
N GLN A 211 3.78 -10.63 -10.46
CA GLN A 211 2.63 -10.30 -9.62
C GLN A 211 1.44 -11.23 -9.90
N SER A 212 1.18 -11.57 -11.18
CA SER A 212 0.14 -12.54 -11.54
C SER A 212 0.40 -13.92 -10.93
N GLU A 213 1.64 -14.39 -10.93
CA GLU A 213 2.00 -15.66 -10.27
C GLU A 213 1.87 -15.55 -8.75
N TRP A 214 2.39 -14.48 -8.15
CA TRP A 214 2.27 -14.23 -6.71
C TRP A 214 0.82 -14.29 -6.24
N MET A 215 -0.06 -13.56 -6.93
CA MET A 215 -1.50 -13.51 -6.66
C MET A 215 -2.14 -14.89 -6.74
N ARG A 216 -1.90 -15.65 -7.82
CA ARG A 216 -2.46 -17.02 -7.97
C ARG A 216 -1.97 -17.97 -6.89
N GLN A 217 -0.68 -17.92 -6.53
CA GLN A 217 -0.10 -18.80 -5.50
C GLN A 217 -0.60 -18.44 -4.10
N GLN A 218 -0.73 -17.14 -3.81
CA GLN A 218 -1.32 -16.66 -2.56
C GLN A 218 -2.79 -17.08 -2.48
N ASN A 219 -3.57 -16.90 -3.55
CA ASN A 219 -5.00 -17.20 -3.57
C ASN A 219 -5.30 -18.69 -3.37
N ARG A 220 -4.43 -19.59 -3.86
CA ARG A 220 -4.53 -21.03 -3.54
C ARG A 220 -4.49 -21.28 -2.03
N LYS A 221 -3.57 -20.62 -1.32
CA LYS A 221 -3.47 -20.73 0.14
C LYS A 221 -4.60 -20.02 0.86
N VAL A 222 -5.01 -18.83 0.40
CA VAL A 222 -6.15 -18.10 0.99
C VAL A 222 -7.41 -18.97 1.02
N LYS A 223 -7.68 -19.72 -0.06
CA LYS A 223 -8.82 -20.65 -0.12
C LYS A 223 -8.79 -21.75 0.95
N GLU A 224 -7.62 -22.14 1.44
CA GLU A 224 -7.49 -23.12 2.54
C GLU A 224 -7.92 -22.54 3.90
N HIS A 225 -7.97 -21.21 4.03
CA HIS A 225 -8.40 -20.49 5.23
C HIS A 225 -9.83 -19.95 5.17
N MET A 226 -10.55 -20.20 4.06
CA MET A 226 -11.94 -19.80 3.87
C MET A 226 -12.87 -20.96 4.20
N ARG A 227 -14.02 -20.67 4.79
CA ARG A 227 -15.05 -21.70 5.04
C ARG A 227 -15.72 -22.14 3.74
N GLN A 228 -15.95 -21.18 2.84
CA GLN A 228 -16.53 -21.35 1.52
C GLN A 228 -15.59 -20.71 0.49
N PRO A 229 -14.69 -21.48 -0.15
CA PRO A 229 -13.65 -20.96 -1.04
C PRO A 229 -14.11 -20.14 -2.25
N GLU A 230 -15.38 -20.25 -2.63
CA GLU A 230 -16.00 -19.53 -3.75
C GLU A 230 -16.91 -18.37 -3.29
N SER A 231 -16.87 -18.01 -2.01
CA SER A 231 -17.62 -16.89 -1.44
C SER A 231 -16.78 -15.62 -1.34
N MET A 232 -17.44 -14.49 -1.05
CA MET A 232 -16.79 -13.20 -0.78
C MET A 232 -16.50 -13.01 0.72
N GLU A 233 -15.94 -14.04 1.38
CA GLU A 233 -15.47 -13.91 2.77
C GLU A 233 -14.39 -12.80 2.89
N PHE A 234 -14.19 -12.26 4.09
CA PHE A 234 -13.27 -11.14 4.37
C PHE A 234 -11.96 -11.09 3.55
N PRO A 235 -11.13 -12.16 3.44
CA PRO A 235 -9.89 -12.08 2.66
C PRO A 235 -10.10 -11.93 1.15
N TRP A 236 -11.27 -12.28 0.61
CA TRP A 236 -11.59 -12.25 -0.82
C TRP A 236 -11.33 -10.86 -1.39
N ARG A 237 -11.81 -9.80 -0.73
CA ARG A 237 -11.72 -8.43 -1.25
C ARG A 237 -10.28 -7.91 -1.41
N TYR A 238 -9.34 -8.47 -0.66
CA TYR A 238 -7.92 -8.10 -0.73
C TYR A 238 -7.08 -8.99 -1.67
N THR A 239 -7.62 -10.15 -2.09
CA THR A 239 -6.81 -11.23 -2.68
C THR A 239 -7.45 -11.85 -3.91
N ILE A 240 -8.54 -12.60 -3.76
CA ILE A 240 -9.24 -13.28 -4.85
C ILE A 240 -9.98 -12.27 -5.73
N GLY A 241 -10.69 -11.31 -5.14
CA GLY A 241 -11.46 -10.32 -5.88
C GLY A 241 -10.61 -9.45 -6.81
N LYS A 242 -9.39 -9.07 -6.39
CA LYS A 242 -8.48 -8.34 -7.28
C LYS A 242 -7.98 -9.20 -8.45
N GLU A 243 -7.81 -10.51 -8.26
CA GLU A 243 -7.50 -11.45 -9.34
C GLU A 243 -8.65 -11.49 -10.36
N ASP A 244 -9.89 -11.58 -9.86
CA ASP A 244 -11.08 -11.57 -10.69
C ASP A 244 -11.17 -10.28 -11.53
N MET A 245 -10.78 -9.13 -10.97
CA MET A 245 -10.69 -7.87 -11.72
C MET A 245 -9.60 -7.90 -12.79
N TRP A 246 -8.40 -8.41 -12.49
CA TRP A 246 -7.34 -8.56 -13.49
C TRP A 246 -7.72 -9.52 -14.62
N ARG A 247 -8.50 -10.57 -14.32
CA ARG A 247 -9.09 -11.46 -15.33
C ARG A 247 -10.11 -10.71 -16.19
N LYS A 248 -11.02 -9.96 -15.57
CA LYS A 248 -12.03 -9.14 -16.25
C LYS A 248 -11.40 -8.11 -17.18
N TRP A 249 -10.29 -7.48 -16.78
CA TRP A 249 -9.55 -6.52 -17.61
C TRP A 249 -8.63 -7.18 -18.66
N ASN A 250 -8.56 -8.52 -18.68
CA ASN A 250 -7.71 -9.29 -19.56
C ASN A 250 -6.21 -8.90 -19.44
N ILE A 251 -5.74 -8.68 -18.21
CA ILE A 251 -4.34 -8.33 -17.90
C ILE A 251 -3.61 -9.39 -17.09
N LEU A 252 -4.34 -10.31 -16.45
CA LEU A 252 -3.73 -11.41 -15.70
C LEU A 252 -2.88 -12.30 -16.62
N CYS A 253 -1.60 -12.49 -16.26
CA CYS A 253 -0.71 -13.33 -17.03
C CYS A 253 -0.85 -14.81 -16.66
N GLU A 254 -1.35 -15.63 -17.59
CA GLU A 254 -1.58 -17.06 -17.33
C GLU A 254 -0.33 -17.94 -17.45
N LEU A 255 0.75 -17.43 -18.02
CA LEU A 255 1.98 -18.19 -18.25
C LEU A 255 2.54 -18.71 -16.91
N ARG A 256 2.77 -20.03 -16.82
CA ARG A 256 3.18 -20.74 -15.59
C ARG A 256 4.62 -20.46 -15.14
N ARG A 257 5.30 -19.47 -15.71
CA ARG A 257 6.68 -19.12 -15.36
C ARG A 257 6.85 -17.60 -15.27
N PRO A 258 7.65 -17.11 -14.31
CA PRO A 258 8.43 -17.86 -13.31
C PRO A 258 7.55 -18.42 -12.17
N PHE A 259 7.99 -19.49 -11.49
CA PHE A 259 7.35 -19.96 -10.25
C PHE A 259 7.79 -19.06 -9.10
N VAL A 260 6.84 -18.57 -8.31
CA VAL A 260 7.09 -17.74 -7.14
C VAL A 260 6.54 -18.44 -5.90
N SER A 261 7.38 -18.65 -4.89
CA SER A 261 6.95 -19.22 -3.61
C SER A 261 6.48 -18.12 -2.68
N VAL A 262 5.21 -18.17 -2.26
CA VAL A 262 4.64 -17.22 -1.29
C VAL A 262 5.00 -17.57 0.16
N GLY A 263 5.53 -18.78 0.41
CA GLY A 263 5.89 -19.21 1.77
C GLY A 263 4.74 -19.01 2.77
N ASN A 264 5.03 -18.42 3.93
CA ASN A 264 4.00 -18.03 4.91
C ASN A 264 3.52 -16.57 4.77
N SER A 265 3.87 -15.89 3.67
CA SER A 265 3.58 -14.46 3.49
C SER A 265 2.17 -14.22 2.98
N LEU A 266 1.48 -13.29 3.63
CA LEU A 266 0.21 -12.73 3.19
C LEU A 266 0.41 -11.29 2.64
N ARG A 267 1.65 -10.95 2.23
CA ARG A 267 1.96 -9.70 1.52
C ARG A 267 1.21 -9.64 0.21
N LEU A 268 0.61 -8.50 -0.15
CA LEU A 268 -0.27 -8.42 -1.32
C LEU A 268 0.54 -8.32 -2.61
N THR A 269 1.73 -7.71 -2.55
CA THR A 269 2.64 -7.62 -3.70
C THR A 269 3.77 -8.64 -3.65
N CYS A 270 4.22 -9.08 -4.82
CA CYS A 270 5.48 -9.78 -4.97
C CYS A 270 6.61 -8.87 -4.47
N PRO A 271 7.46 -9.32 -3.51
CA PRO A 271 8.54 -8.51 -2.98
C PRO A 271 9.43 -7.93 -4.08
N PRO A 272 9.71 -6.62 -4.09
CA PRO A 272 10.60 -6.02 -5.07
C PRO A 272 12.02 -6.63 -5.00
N SER A 273 12.63 -6.82 -6.16
CA SER A 273 14.02 -7.29 -6.22
C SER A 273 14.99 -6.27 -5.62
N THR A 274 16.18 -6.70 -5.24
CA THR A 274 17.25 -5.80 -4.79
C THR A 274 17.55 -4.69 -5.80
N VAL A 275 17.48 -4.99 -7.10
CA VAL A 275 17.68 -4.01 -8.17
C VAL A 275 16.63 -2.90 -8.10
N LEU A 276 15.35 -3.26 -7.88
CA LEU A 276 14.28 -2.28 -7.71
C LEU A 276 14.44 -1.48 -6.42
N LYS A 277 14.79 -2.12 -5.31
CA LYS A 277 15.04 -1.43 -4.03
C LYS A 277 16.17 -0.41 -4.15
N THR A 278 17.28 -0.79 -4.78
CA THR A 278 18.40 0.13 -5.07
C THR A 278 17.96 1.27 -6.00
N ARG A 279 17.17 0.99 -7.05
CA ARG A 279 16.64 2.02 -7.97
C ARG A 279 15.83 3.09 -7.23
N PHE A 280 15.01 2.68 -6.26
CA PHE A 280 14.19 3.58 -5.44
C PHE A 280 14.89 4.04 -4.15
N GLN A 281 16.20 3.82 -4.04
CA GLN A 281 17.05 4.32 -2.95
C GLN A 281 16.60 3.86 -1.56
N VAL A 282 16.09 2.63 -1.46
CA VAL A 282 15.74 2.01 -0.18
C VAL A 282 16.67 0.84 0.14
N ARG A 283 16.75 0.48 1.41
CA ARG A 283 17.58 -0.66 1.86
C ARG A 283 17.09 -1.96 1.23
N LYS A 284 17.98 -2.95 1.11
CA LYS A 284 17.66 -4.25 0.50
C LYS A 284 16.63 -5.03 1.31
N GLU A 285 16.61 -4.79 2.61
CA GLU A 285 15.72 -5.39 3.61
C GLU A 285 14.39 -4.64 3.73
N SER A 286 14.24 -3.47 3.08
CA SER A 286 13.01 -2.68 3.14
C SER A 286 11.79 -3.52 2.79
N THR A 287 10.78 -3.45 3.64
CA THR A 287 9.46 -4.03 3.38
C THR A 287 8.44 -2.96 2.96
N ILE A 288 8.78 -1.68 3.07
CA ILE A 288 7.94 -0.49 2.77
C ILE A 288 7.69 -0.31 1.29
N LEU A 289 8.73 -0.50 0.48
CA LEU A 289 8.59 -0.62 -0.97
C LEU A 289 7.94 -1.96 -1.27
#